data_AF-A0A925AHQ8-F1
#
_entry.id   AF-A0A925AHQ8-F1
#
_cell.length_a   1.000
_cell.length_b   1.000
_cell.length_c   1.000
_cell.angle_alpha   90.00
_cell.angle_beta   90.00
_cell.angle_gamma   90.00
#
_symmetry.space_group_name_H-M   'P 1'
#
loop_
_entity.id
_entity.type
_entity.pdbx_description
1 polymer ?
#
loop_
_entity_poly.entity_id
_entity_poly.type
_entity_poly.pdbx_seq_one_letter_code
_entity_poly.pdbx_strand_id
1 'polypeptide(L)'
;MALSSTPWQALWNRLPAPLQNRYYLTLVVFLFIMVFLDRHSLWTQWKLLRAQKQLDADRAFYQDKIKEAREEAEDFELTKEKFAREHYYMKRADEDV
;
A
#
# COMPACT_ATOMS: atom_id res chain seq x y z
N MET A 1 -0.35 -50.57 42.08
CA MET A 1 -0.89 -49.21 42.27
C MET A 1 -1.10 -48.63 40.87
N ALA A 2 -2.34 -48.63 40.37
CA ALA A 2 -2.64 -48.20 39.01
C ALA A 2 -2.57 -46.67 38.94
N LEU A 3 -1.63 -46.14 38.17
CA LEU A 3 -1.53 -44.71 37.90
C LEU A 3 -2.73 -44.33 37.03
N SER A 4 -3.61 -43.50 37.57
CA SER A 4 -4.77 -42.99 36.84
C SER A 4 -4.27 -42.24 35.60
N SER A 5 -4.58 -42.78 34.42
CA SER A 5 -4.22 -42.15 33.16
C SER A 5 -5.03 -40.87 33.00
N THR A 6 -4.36 -39.73 33.15
CA THR A 6 -4.99 -38.44 32.91
C THR A 6 -5.32 -38.31 31.42
N PRO A 7 -6.44 -37.67 31.04
CA PRO A 7 -6.89 -37.61 29.63
C PRO A 7 -5.83 -36.99 28.70
N TRP A 8 -4.98 -36.12 29.24
CA TRP A 8 -3.85 -35.50 28.53
C TRP A 8 -2.75 -36.48 28.13
N GLN A 9 -2.53 -37.56 28.88
CA GLN A 9 -1.54 -38.59 28.55
C GLN A 9 -1.97 -39.43 27.34
N ALA A 10 -3.28 -39.70 27.21
CA ALA A 10 -3.82 -40.39 26.03
C ALA A 10 -3.63 -39.55 24.75
N LEU A 11 -3.75 -38.22 24.87
CA LEU A 11 -3.49 -37.30 23.77
C LEU A 11 -2.00 -37.26 23.40
N TRP A 12 -1.12 -37.26 24.40
CA TRP A 12 0.34 -37.24 24.22
C TRP A 12 0.85 -38.49 23.49
N ASN A 13 0.33 -39.66 23.85
CA ASN A 13 0.72 -40.94 23.23
C ASN A 13 0.23 -41.10 21.78
N ARG A 14 -0.71 -40.26 21.32
CA ARG A 14 -1.17 -40.22 19.93
C ARG A 14 -0.33 -39.31 19.03
N LEU A 15 0.54 -38.47 19.59
CA LEU A 15 1.43 -37.61 18.82
C LEU A 15 2.62 -38.41 18.27
N PRO A 16 3.08 -38.15 17.04
CA PRO A 16 4.23 -38.82 16.46
C PRO A 16 5.51 -38.54 17.27
N ALA A 17 6.41 -39.54 17.34
CA ALA A 17 7.62 -39.54 18.15
C ALA A 17 8.46 -38.22 18.15
N PRO A 18 8.69 -37.51 17.03
CA PRO A 18 9.44 -36.25 17.07
C PRO A 18 8.75 -35.13 17.87
N LEU A 19 7.41 -35.11 17.93
CA LEU A 19 6.65 -34.10 18.68
C LEU A 19 6.58 -34.37 20.19
N GLN A 20 6.98 -35.56 20.63
CA GLN A 20 7.08 -35.88 22.06
C GLN A 20 8.38 -35.33 22.69
N ASN A 21 9.35 -34.89 21.88
CA ASN A 21 10.58 -34.27 22.37
C ASN A 21 10.33 -32.79 22.69
N ARG A 22 10.52 -32.43 23.97
CA ARG A 22 10.37 -31.05 24.48
C ARG A 22 11.19 -30.02 23.69
N TYR A 23 12.40 -30.37 23.24
CA TYR A 23 13.27 -29.45 22.48
C TYR A 23 12.77 -29.21 21.06
N TYR A 24 12.23 -30.25 20.42
CA TYR A 24 11.65 -30.14 19.08
C TYR A 24 10.36 -29.33 19.11
N LEU A 25 9.50 -29.59 20.09
CA LEU A 25 8.24 -28.85 20.25
C LEU A 25 8.49 -27.36 20.54
N THR A 26 9.48 -27.03 21.39
CA THR A 26 9.88 -25.62 21.60
C THR A 26 10.44 -24.99 20.32
N LEU A 27 11.20 -25.73 19.52
CA LEU A 27 11.75 -25.21 18.27
C LEU A 27 10.66 -24.97 17.21
N VAL A 28 9.70 -25.88 17.08
CA VAL A 28 8.55 -25.73 16.17
C VAL A 28 7.69 -24.54 16.58
N VAL A 29 7.38 -24.40 17.87
CA VAL A 29 6.61 -23.25 18.38
C VAL A 29 7.40 -21.94 18.18
N PHE A 30 8.71 -21.95 18.44
CA PHE A 30 9.56 -20.78 18.21
C PHE A 30 9.58 -20.36 16.73
N LEU A 31 9.77 -21.31 15.81
CA LEU A 31 9.73 -21.06 14.38
C LEU A 31 8.34 -20.61 13.93
N PHE A 32 7.27 -21.22 14.45
CA PHE A 32 5.90 -20.80 14.16
C PHE A 32 5.68 -19.34 14.60
N ILE A 33 6.14 -18.94 15.78
CA ILE A 33 6.04 -17.55 16.24
C ILE A 33 6.88 -16.62 15.34
N MET A 34 8.11 -17.00 14.97
CA MET A 34 8.91 -16.18 14.04
C MET A 34 8.30 -16.08 12.64
N VAL A 35 7.59 -17.10 12.16
CA VAL A 35 6.99 -17.09 10.82
C VAL A 35 5.62 -16.39 10.80
N PHE A 36 4.80 -16.59 11.83
CA PHE A 36 3.41 -16.13 11.85
C PHE A 36 3.17 -14.88 12.71
N LEU A 37 3.90 -14.72 13.82
CA LEU A 37 3.73 -13.61 14.76
C LEU A 37 4.73 -12.46 14.53
N ASP A 38 5.76 -12.65 13.71
CA ASP A 38 6.74 -11.60 13.43
C ASP A 38 6.21 -10.53 12.46
N ARG A 39 6.75 -9.32 12.59
CA ARG A 39 6.35 -8.07 11.90
C ARG A 39 6.46 -8.16 10.37
N HIS A 40 7.16 -9.17 9.86
CA HIS A 40 7.25 -9.53 8.44
C HIS A 40 6.13 -10.45 7.95
N SER A 41 4.95 -10.42 8.60
CA SER A 41 3.76 -11.09 8.08
C SER A 41 3.55 -10.77 6.59
N LEU A 42 3.29 -11.82 5.80
CA LEU A 42 2.98 -11.71 4.37
C LEU A 42 1.86 -10.69 4.10
N TRP A 43 0.96 -10.50 5.06
CA TRP A 43 -0.10 -9.50 5.02
C TRP A 43 0.44 -8.06 4.95
N THR A 44 1.43 -7.74 5.77
CA THR A 44 2.06 -6.41 5.81
C THR A 44 2.79 -6.12 4.50
N GLN A 45 3.52 -7.11 3.99
CA GLN A 45 4.24 -6.99 2.71
C GLN A 45 3.27 -6.79 1.54
N TRP A 46 2.15 -7.51 1.53
CA TRP A 46 1.13 -7.34 0.49
C TRP A 46 0.45 -5.97 0.52
N LYS A 47 0.15 -5.46 1.72
CA LYS A 47 -0.37 -4.09 1.90
C LYS A 47 0.63 -3.04 1.43
N LEU A 48 1.91 -3.21 1.76
CA LEU A 48 2.99 -2.31 1.36
C LEU A 48 3.16 -2.30 -0.16
N LEU A 49 3.15 -3.47 -0.81
CA LEU A 49 3.26 -3.56 -2.27
C LEU A 49 2.09 -2.86 -2.98
N ARG A 50 0.87 -2.98 -2.46
CA ARG A 50 -0.29 -2.27 -3.02
C ARG A 50 -0.19 -0.76 -2.81
N ALA A 51 0.23 -0.31 -1.64
CA ALA A 51 0.47 1.10 -1.38
C ALA A 51 1.55 1.67 -2.32
N GLN A 52 2.64 0.94 -2.53
CA GLN A 52 3.70 1.33 -3.47
C GLN A 52 3.17 1.50 -4.90
N LYS A 53 2.42 0.50 -5.40
CA LYS A 53 1.81 0.59 -6.74
C LYS A 53 0.84 1.76 -6.87
N GLN A 54 0.07 2.05 -5.83
CA GLN A 54 -0.85 3.19 -5.82
C GLN A 54 -0.08 4.51 -5.90
N LEU A 55 0.97 4.68 -5.08
CA LEU A 55 1.80 5.88 -5.09
C LEU A 55 2.49 6.09 -6.43
N ASP A 56 2.96 5.02 -7.08
CA ASP A 56 3.58 5.10 -8.40
C ASP A 56 2.55 5.49 -9.48
N ALA A 57 1.31 4.97 -9.40
CA ALA A 57 0.22 5.36 -10.28
C ALA A 57 -0.21 6.83 -10.08
N ASP A 58 -0.36 7.25 -8.82
CA ASP A 58 -0.70 8.64 -8.47
C ASP A 58 0.39 9.59 -8.95
N ARG A 59 1.67 9.21 -8.77
CA ARG A 59 2.81 9.97 -9.28
C ARG A 59 2.73 10.17 -10.79
N ALA A 60 2.51 9.10 -11.54
CA ALA A 60 2.40 9.18 -13.00
C ALA A 60 1.23 10.09 -13.41
N PHE A 61 0.06 9.91 -12.79
CA PHE A 61 -1.13 10.73 -13.04
C PHE A 61 -0.88 12.22 -12.80
N TYR A 62 -0.25 12.59 -11.69
CA TYR A 62 0.03 14.00 -11.39
C TYR A 62 1.13 14.59 -12.28
N GLN A 63 2.10 13.78 -12.70
CA GLN A 63 3.10 14.23 -13.68
C GLN A 63 2.46 14.60 -15.01
N ASP A 64 1.52 13.78 -15.50
CA ASP A 64 0.77 14.08 -16.72
C ASP A 64 -0.11 15.33 -16.55
N LYS A 65 -0.78 15.47 -15.41
CA LYS A 65 -1.58 16.68 -15.10
C LYS A 65 -0.75 17.96 -15.05
N ILE A 66 0.47 17.90 -14.51
CA ILE A 66 1.38 19.05 -14.51
C ILE A 66 1.80 19.41 -15.93
N LYS A 67 2.01 18.41 -16.80
CA LYS A 67 2.36 18.65 -18.19
C LYS A 67 1.20 19.32 -18.94
N GLU A 68 -0.01 18.76 -18.82
CA GLU A 68 -1.23 19.30 -19.41
C GLU A 68 -1.49 20.75 -18.95
N ALA A 69 -1.38 21.02 -17.64
CA ALA A 69 -1.58 22.37 -17.10
C ALA A 69 -0.53 23.38 -17.57
N ARG A 70 0.70 22.93 -17.87
CA ARG A 70 1.73 23.81 -18.43
C ARG A 70 1.45 24.15 -19.89
N GLU A 71 1.03 23.16 -20.68
CA GLU A 71 0.62 23.37 -22.08
C GLU A 71 -0.58 24.32 -22.13
N GLU A 72 -1.59 24.12 -21.27
CA GLU A 72 -2.75 25.00 -21.18
C GLU A 72 -2.37 26.43 -20.72
N ALA A 73 -1.41 26.56 -19.79
CA ALA A 73 -0.92 27.87 -19.36
C ALA A 73 -0.17 28.62 -20.47
N GLU A 74 0.63 27.91 -21.28
CA GLU A 74 1.29 28.48 -22.45
C GLU A 74 0.26 28.93 -23.51
N ASP A 75 -0.74 28.10 -23.79
CA ASP A 75 -1.83 28.44 -24.71
C ASP A 75 -2.68 29.62 -24.20
N PHE A 76 -2.89 29.70 -22.89
CA PHE A 76 -3.55 30.84 -22.26
C PHE A 76 -2.73 32.12 -22.41
N GLU A 77 -1.41 32.09 -22.22
CA GLU A 77 -0.55 33.28 -22.43
C GLU A 77 -0.57 33.78 -23.87
N LEU A 78 -0.72 32.87 -24.85
CA LEU A 78 -0.88 33.22 -26.26
C LEU A 78 -2.28 33.78 -26.57
N THR A 79 -3.31 33.28 -25.87
CA THR A 79 -4.72 33.60 -26.16
C THR A 79 -5.30 34.66 -25.20
N LYS A 80 -4.52 35.13 -24.22
CA LYS A 80 -4.95 36.05 -23.15
C LYS A 80 -5.65 37.30 -23.66
N GLU A 81 -5.17 37.85 -24.78
CA GLU A 81 -5.74 39.05 -25.38
C GLU A 81 -7.13 38.77 -25.95
N LYS A 82 -7.30 37.63 -26.62
CA LYS A 82 -8.58 37.20 -27.17
C LYS A 82 -9.58 36.91 -26.05
N PHE A 83 -9.15 36.22 -24.99
CA PHE A 83 -9.98 35.95 -23.81
C PHE A 83 -10.41 37.23 -23.08
N ALA A 84 -9.50 38.20 -22.90
CA ALA A 84 -9.81 39.49 -22.29
C ALA A 84 -10.80 40.31 -23.14
N ARG A 85 -10.68 40.26 -24.47
CA ARG A 85 -11.60 40.94 -25.40
C ARG A 85 -13.00 40.29 -25.41
N GLU A 86 -13.10 38.97 -25.38
CA GLU A 86 -14.38 38.25 -25.46
C GLU A 86 -15.14 38.23 -24.12
N HIS A 87 -14.45 38.06 -22.99
CA HIS A 87 -15.11 37.93 -21.67
C HIS A 87 -15.22 39.25 -20.90
N TYR A 88 -14.29 40.18 -21.10
CA TYR A 88 -14.21 41.42 -20.32
C TYR A 88 -14.36 42.68 -21.17
N TYR A 89 -14.59 42.57 -22.49
CA TYR A 89 -14.71 43.69 -23.43
C TYR A 89 -13.58 44.72 -23.27
N MET A 90 -12.38 44.26 -22.90
CA MET A 90 -11.22 45.16 -22.73
C MET A 90 -10.86 45.78 -24.07
N LYS A 91 -10.86 47.12 -24.12
CA LYS A 91 -10.46 47.93 -25.27
C LYS A 91 -9.02 48.43 -25.10
N ARG A 92 -8.29 48.64 -26.20
CA ARG A 92 -7.02 49.38 -26.13
C ARG A 92 -7.31 50.85 -25.82
N ALA A 93 -6.38 51.55 -25.18
CA ALA A 93 -6.55 52.95 -24.77
C ALA A 93 -6.79 53.92 -25.95
N ASP A 94 -6.55 53.44 -27.16
CA ASP A 94 -6.48 54.12 -28.44
C ASP A 94 -7.48 53.57 -29.48
N GLU A 95 -8.40 52.67 -29.09
CA GLU A 95 -9.52 52.23 -29.93
C GLU A 95 -10.78 53.06 -29.65
N ASP A 96 -11.13 53.98 -30.57
CA ASP A 96 -12.39 54.72 -30.55
C ASP A 96 -13.55 53.82 -31.05
N VAL A 97 -14.74 54.02 -30.50
CA VAL A 97 -15.92 53.12 -30.64
C VAL A 97 -16.51 53.10 -32.05
#